data_AF-A0A947E6F0-F1
#
_entry.id   AF-A0A947E6F0-F1
#
_cell.length_a   1.000
_cell.length_b   1.000
_cell.length_c   1.000
_cell.angle_alpha   90.00
_cell.angle_beta   90.00
_cell.angle_gamma   90.00
#
_symmetry.space_group_name_H-M   'P 1'
#
loop_
_entity.id
_entity.type
_entity.pdbx_description
1 polymer ?
#
loop_
_entity_poly.entity_id
_entity_poly.type
_entity_poly.pdbx_seq_one_letter_code
_entity_poly.pdbx_strand_id
1 'polypeptide(L)'
;MKTWLPIAFAVLSAWPLHAQPQQLYRCGNTFSQTPCAPDAASARMSAGAAPEPATGAAGKDVCTTTGVSQMNFPDPESTRIRTVTKAGTEVIQYAGKPIVARKYQLAINTKDHAGAYTGERTYLCYLSEDERRVLKVDAMRP
;
A
#
# COMPACT_ATOMS: atom_id res chain seq x y z
N MET A 1 -14.19 -64.38 39.69
CA MET A 1 -13.55 -64.04 38.40
C MET A 1 -13.36 -62.52 38.38
N LYS A 2 -12.20 -61.91 38.12
CA LYS A 2 -11.19 -62.05 37.02
C LYS A 2 -11.66 -61.32 35.75
N THR A 3 -11.01 -60.30 35.17
CA THR A 3 -9.87 -59.41 35.59
C THR A 3 -10.40 -57.96 35.81
N TRP A 4 -9.67 -56.85 36.09
CA TRP A 4 -8.24 -56.43 36.13
C TRP A 4 -7.53 -55.95 34.84
N LEU A 5 -6.79 -54.81 34.97
CA LEU A 5 -5.85 -54.11 34.06
C LEU A 5 -6.37 -53.54 32.72
N PRO A 6 -5.70 -52.53 32.09
CA PRO A 6 -4.80 -51.50 32.66
C PRO A 6 -5.06 -50.05 32.14
N ILE A 7 -4.36 -49.07 32.73
CA ILE A 7 -4.22 -47.69 32.23
C ILE A 7 -3.26 -47.66 31.03
N ALA A 8 -3.58 -46.88 29.98
CA ALA A 8 -2.68 -46.59 28.86
C ALA A 8 -2.26 -45.11 28.86
N PHE A 9 -1.02 -44.84 29.24
CA PHE A 9 -0.46 -43.47 29.34
C PHE A 9 0.10 -43.04 27.96
N ALA A 10 -0.68 -42.28 27.19
CA ALA A 10 -0.26 -41.81 25.86
C ALA A 10 0.68 -40.60 25.96
N VAL A 11 1.99 -40.86 26.00
CA VAL A 11 3.03 -39.80 26.01
C VAL A 11 3.13 -39.18 24.62
N LEU A 12 2.54 -38.00 24.42
CA LEU A 12 2.79 -37.20 23.21
C LEU A 12 4.21 -36.63 23.26
N SER A 13 5.08 -37.14 22.40
CA SER A 13 6.43 -36.61 22.20
C SER A 13 6.37 -35.23 21.53
N ALA A 14 6.68 -34.16 22.26
CA ALA A 14 6.80 -32.83 21.69
C ALA A 14 8.04 -32.74 20.78
N TRP A 15 7.85 -32.56 19.47
CA TRP A 15 8.94 -32.38 18.52
C TRP A 15 9.36 -30.90 18.50
N PRO A 16 10.61 -30.55 18.84
CA PRO A 16 11.07 -29.16 18.79
C PRO A 16 11.20 -28.67 17.34
N LEU A 17 10.38 -27.67 16.99
CA LEU A 17 10.47 -26.93 15.72
C LEU A 17 11.81 -26.16 15.67
N HIS A 18 12.81 -26.76 15.04
CA HIS A 18 14.13 -26.16 14.86
C HIS A 18 14.07 -25.05 13.81
N ALA A 19 13.77 -23.83 14.26
CA ALA A 19 13.85 -22.62 13.45
C ALA A 19 15.32 -22.27 13.13
N GLN A 20 15.89 -22.95 12.13
CA GLN A 20 17.21 -22.65 11.59
C GLN A 20 17.22 -21.23 10.98
N PRO A 21 18.16 -20.34 11.36
CA PRO A 21 18.26 -19.02 10.76
C PRO A 21 18.72 -19.15 9.29
N GLN A 22 17.80 -18.91 8.36
CA GLN A 22 18.08 -19.08 6.93
C GLN A 22 19.16 -18.08 6.48
N GLN A 23 20.31 -18.61 6.04
CA GLN A 23 21.36 -17.81 5.43
C GLN A 23 20.96 -17.48 3.99
N LEU A 24 21.02 -16.19 3.65
CA LEU A 24 20.80 -15.70 2.30
C LEU A 24 22.11 -15.09 1.77
N TYR A 25 22.46 -15.41 0.54
CA TYR A 25 23.62 -14.88 -0.15
C TYR A 25 23.19 -13.72 -1.05
N ARG A 26 23.96 -12.62 -1.07
CA ARG A 26 23.67 -11.49 -1.95
C ARG A 26 24.23 -11.75 -3.35
N CYS A 27 23.35 -11.85 -4.33
CA CYS A 27 23.65 -12.16 -5.71
C CYS A 27 23.32 -10.92 -6.58
N GLY A 28 24.20 -9.93 -6.52
CA GLY A 28 24.00 -8.60 -7.11
C GLY A 28 22.80 -7.88 -6.49
N ASN A 29 21.73 -7.75 -7.28
CA ASN A 29 20.45 -7.15 -6.89
C ASN A 29 19.40 -8.17 -6.41
N THR A 30 19.77 -9.44 -6.26
CA THR A 30 18.89 -10.53 -5.81
C THR A 30 19.48 -11.25 -4.60
N PHE A 31 18.67 -12.08 -3.93
CA PHE A 31 19.11 -12.91 -2.82
C PHE A 31 18.83 -14.39 -3.11
N SER A 32 19.79 -15.26 -2.79
CA SER A 32 19.70 -16.70 -3.02
C SER A 32 19.89 -17.47 -1.71
N GLN A 33 19.25 -18.64 -1.59
CA GLN A 33 19.50 -19.59 -0.49
C GLN A 33 20.75 -20.45 -0.73
N THR A 34 21.28 -20.46 -1.96
CA THR A 34 22.54 -21.11 -2.34
C THR A 34 23.61 -20.06 -2.69
N PRO A 35 24.91 -20.33 -2.44
CA PRO A 35 25.99 -19.46 -2.89
C PRO A 35 25.99 -19.31 -4.41
N CYS A 36 25.93 -18.08 -4.91
CA CYS A 36 25.99 -17.77 -6.34
C CYS A 36 27.42 -17.65 -6.90
N ALA A 37 28.42 -17.59 -6.02
CA ALA A 37 29.85 -17.57 -6.35
C ALA A 37 30.67 -18.10 -5.14
N PRO A 38 31.93 -18.54 -5.31
CA PRO A 38 32.77 -19.04 -4.21
C PRO A 38 33.06 -18.00 -3.12
N ASP A 39 33.02 -16.72 -3.49
CA ASP A 39 33.25 -15.53 -2.67
C ASP A 39 31.94 -14.85 -2.20
N ALA A 40 30.78 -15.48 -2.43
CA ALA A 40 29.47 -14.89 -2.13
C ALA A 40 29.29 -14.63 -0.61
N ALA A 41 29.28 -13.35 -0.23
CA ALA A 41 29.07 -12.93 1.15
C ALA A 41 27.68 -13.33 1.68
N SER A 42 27.65 -14.00 2.83
CA SER A 42 26.41 -14.35 3.53
C SER A 42 25.82 -13.13 4.23
N ALA A 43 24.61 -12.74 3.82
CA ALA A 43 23.87 -11.62 4.37
C ALA A 43 23.00 -12.09 5.53
N ARG A 44 23.38 -11.75 6.77
CA ARG A 44 22.48 -11.84 7.92
C ARG A 44 21.47 -10.69 7.87
N MET A 45 20.30 -10.94 7.29
CA MET A 45 19.18 -9.99 7.39
C MET A 45 18.64 -9.98 8.81
N SER A 46 18.77 -8.87 9.52
CA SER A 46 18.03 -8.64 10.76
C SER A 46 16.53 -8.56 10.44
N ALA A 47 15.72 -9.42 11.07
CA ALA A 47 14.27 -9.53 10.85
C ALA A 47 13.42 -8.33 11.32
N GLY A 48 14.06 -7.17 11.53
CA GLY A 48 13.45 -5.89 11.88
C GLY A 48 13.95 -4.72 11.01
N ALA A 49 14.61 -4.99 9.88
CA ALA A 49 14.88 -3.97 8.88
C ALA A 49 13.55 -3.47 8.30
N ALA A 50 13.20 -2.21 8.57
CA ALA A 50 12.01 -1.60 7.98
C ALA A 50 12.14 -1.57 6.44
N PRO A 51 11.05 -1.82 5.68
CA PRO A 51 11.09 -1.69 4.22
C PRO A 51 11.58 -0.29 3.82
N GLU A 52 12.60 -0.24 2.97
CA GLU A 52 13.14 1.03 2.48
C GLU A 52 12.04 1.79 1.72
N PRO A 53 11.79 3.08 2.03
CA PRO A 53 10.73 3.83 1.39
C PRO A 53 11.08 4.05 -0.09
N ALA A 54 10.41 3.30 -0.97
CA ALA A 54 10.67 3.35 -2.40
C ALA A 54 10.61 4.78 -2.94
N THR A 55 11.49 5.12 -3.89
CA THR A 55 11.61 6.50 -4.40
C THR A 55 10.34 6.95 -5.14
N GLY A 56 10.07 8.27 -5.16
CA GLY A 56 8.96 8.88 -5.91
C GLY A 56 7.85 9.47 -5.03
N ALA A 57 6.90 10.17 -5.67
CA ALA A 57 5.76 10.80 -5.00
C ALA A 57 4.77 9.76 -4.43
N ALA A 58 4.11 10.11 -3.33
CA ALA A 58 3.10 9.28 -2.68
C ALA A 58 2.02 10.12 -1.99
N GLY A 59 0.86 9.52 -1.72
CA GLY A 59 -0.22 10.11 -0.93
C GLY A 59 -0.76 11.40 -1.55
N LYS A 60 -0.80 12.46 -0.74
CA LYS A 60 -1.30 13.79 -1.14
C LYS A 60 -0.69 14.26 -2.47
N ASP A 61 0.60 13.99 -2.72
CA ASP A 61 1.35 14.54 -3.85
C ASP A 61 1.01 13.81 -5.17
N VAL A 62 0.54 12.56 -5.09
CA VAL A 62 -0.03 11.83 -6.22
C VAL A 62 -1.44 12.33 -6.53
N CYS A 63 -2.23 12.69 -5.52
CA CYS A 63 -3.54 13.29 -5.72
C CYS A 63 -3.47 14.72 -6.29
N THR A 64 -2.53 15.56 -5.84
CA THR A 64 -2.39 16.94 -6.35
C THR A 64 -1.87 17.01 -7.78
N THR A 65 -1.12 16.00 -8.23
CA THR A 65 -0.56 15.94 -9.59
C THR A 65 -1.41 15.05 -10.49
N THR A 66 -1.30 13.74 -10.32
CA THR A 66 -1.94 12.71 -11.14
C THR A 66 -3.45 12.62 -10.91
N GLY A 67 -3.93 12.96 -9.72
CA GLY A 67 -5.37 13.02 -9.45
C GLY A 67 -6.04 14.22 -10.11
N VAL A 68 -5.40 15.40 -10.04
CA VAL A 68 -5.90 16.64 -10.66
C VAL A 68 -5.90 16.57 -12.19
N SER A 69 -4.85 16.01 -12.80
CA SER A 69 -4.80 15.88 -14.27
C SER A 69 -5.87 14.94 -14.86
N GLN A 70 -6.50 14.09 -14.05
CA GLN A 70 -7.60 13.23 -14.47
C GLN A 70 -8.99 13.90 -14.40
N MET A 71 -9.12 15.08 -13.78
CA MET A 71 -10.43 15.70 -13.51
C MET A 71 -11.00 16.59 -14.63
N ASN A 72 -10.29 16.74 -15.77
CA ASN A 72 -10.78 17.44 -16.98
C ASN A 72 -11.40 18.83 -16.70
N PHE A 73 -10.72 19.67 -15.92
CA PHE A 73 -11.21 21.01 -15.58
C PHE A 73 -11.24 21.97 -16.80
N PRO A 74 -12.19 22.93 -16.86
CA PRO A 74 -12.33 23.89 -17.97
C PRO A 74 -11.09 24.73 -18.27
N ASP A 75 -10.34 25.07 -17.22
CA ASP A 75 -9.03 25.74 -17.27
C ASP A 75 -8.12 25.02 -16.25
N PRO A 76 -7.24 24.10 -16.70
CA PRO A 76 -6.36 23.36 -15.81
C PRO A 76 -5.29 24.27 -15.17
N GLU A 77 -4.76 25.24 -15.91
CA GLU A 77 -3.70 26.16 -15.44
C GLU A 77 -4.18 27.07 -14.30
N SER A 78 -5.47 27.41 -14.27
CA SER A 78 -6.09 28.16 -13.17
C SER A 78 -6.62 27.29 -12.03
N THR A 79 -6.32 25.99 -12.00
CA THR A 79 -6.77 25.09 -10.93
C THR A 79 -6.05 25.37 -9.62
N ARG A 80 -6.79 25.86 -8.61
CA ARG A 80 -6.25 26.14 -7.27
C ARG A 80 -6.68 25.08 -6.26
N ILE A 81 -5.77 24.18 -5.93
CA ILE A 81 -5.92 23.27 -4.80
C ILE A 81 -5.79 24.11 -3.51
N ARG A 82 -6.76 23.96 -2.60
CA ARG A 82 -6.87 24.74 -1.36
C ARG A 82 -6.49 23.93 -0.13
N THR A 83 -7.00 22.70 -0.02
CA THR A 83 -6.62 21.75 1.02
C THR A 83 -6.56 20.33 0.44
N VAL A 84 -5.73 19.48 1.05
CA VAL A 84 -5.67 18.04 0.76
C VAL A 84 -5.52 17.30 2.08
N THR A 85 -6.59 16.62 2.49
CA THR A 85 -6.70 15.97 3.81
C THR A 85 -6.84 14.46 3.64
N LYS A 86 -6.12 13.67 4.44
CA LYS A 86 -6.24 12.21 4.43
C LYS A 86 -7.57 11.81 5.08
N ALA A 87 -8.44 11.15 4.33
CA ALA A 87 -9.83 10.85 4.67
C ALA A 87 -10.06 9.34 4.90
N GLY A 88 -9.01 8.61 5.31
CA GLY A 88 -9.07 7.20 5.72
C GLY A 88 -8.89 6.18 4.59
N THR A 89 -9.65 5.10 4.67
CA THR A 89 -9.63 3.97 3.72
C THR A 89 -11.05 3.55 3.38
N GLU A 90 -11.26 3.07 2.16
CA GLU A 90 -12.56 2.67 1.63
C GLU A 90 -12.40 1.51 0.64
N VAL A 91 -13.36 0.58 0.59
CA VAL A 91 -13.38 -0.45 -0.46
C VAL A 91 -14.12 0.11 -1.66
N ILE A 92 -13.44 0.19 -2.80
CA ILE A 92 -14.02 0.68 -4.06
C ILE A 92 -14.04 -0.42 -5.13
N GLN A 93 -15.00 -0.34 -6.04
CA GLN A 93 -14.99 -1.11 -7.28
C GLN A 93 -14.02 -0.45 -8.28
N TYR A 94 -12.99 -1.19 -8.69
CA TYR A 94 -12.02 -0.77 -9.70
C TYR A 94 -11.71 -1.95 -10.64
N ALA A 95 -11.74 -1.73 -11.96
CA ALA A 95 -11.58 -2.78 -12.97
C ALA A 95 -12.43 -4.05 -12.71
N GLY A 96 -13.67 -3.86 -12.23
CA GLY A 96 -14.61 -4.94 -11.90
C GLY A 96 -14.37 -5.68 -10.59
N LYS A 97 -13.38 -5.27 -9.77
CA LYS A 97 -13.03 -5.93 -8.50
C LYS A 97 -13.13 -4.98 -7.31
N PRO A 98 -13.51 -5.47 -6.11
CA PRO A 98 -13.39 -4.69 -4.88
C PRO A 98 -11.91 -4.63 -4.48
N ILE A 99 -11.39 -3.43 -4.25
CA ILE A 99 -10.04 -3.20 -3.71
C ILE A 99 -10.07 -2.15 -2.60
N VAL A 100 -9.17 -2.28 -1.63
CA VAL A 100 -8.98 -1.26 -0.59
C VAL A 100 -8.24 -0.08 -1.20
N ALA A 101 -8.79 1.12 -1.04
CA ALA A 101 -8.20 2.36 -1.49
C ALA A 101 -7.92 3.30 -0.31
N ARG A 102 -6.84 4.06 -0.41
CA ARG A 102 -6.46 5.13 0.51
C ARG A 102 -7.15 6.41 0.03
N LYS A 103 -8.01 7.00 0.86
CA LYS A 103 -8.88 8.11 0.47
C LYS A 103 -8.29 9.45 0.90
N TYR A 104 -8.26 10.40 -0.03
CA TYR A 104 -7.88 11.79 0.20
C TYR A 104 -9.01 12.71 -0.25
N GLN A 105 -9.37 13.67 0.59
CA GLN A 105 -10.30 14.74 0.27
C GLN A 105 -9.51 15.96 -0.23
N LEU A 106 -9.85 16.47 -1.41
CA LEU A 106 -9.27 17.67 -1.99
C LEU A 106 -10.34 18.75 -2.06
N ALA A 107 -10.02 19.95 -1.57
CA ALA A 107 -10.80 21.15 -1.85
C ALA A 107 -10.12 21.91 -2.98
N ILE A 108 -10.84 22.16 -4.08
CA ILE A 108 -10.29 22.72 -5.31
C ILE A 108 -11.22 23.83 -5.82
N ASN A 109 -10.64 24.96 -6.20
CA ASN A 109 -11.34 26.10 -6.78
C ASN A 109 -10.78 26.37 -8.19
N THR A 110 -11.64 26.32 -9.20
CA THR A 110 -11.30 26.39 -10.64
C THR A 110 -11.98 27.59 -11.28
N LYS A 111 -11.46 28.04 -12.42
CA LYS A 111 -12.21 28.97 -13.28
C LYS A 111 -13.23 28.23 -14.16
N ASP A 112 -14.27 28.96 -14.56
CA ASP A 112 -15.09 28.62 -15.71
C ASP A 112 -14.49 29.15 -17.03
N HIS A 113 -15.17 28.92 -18.15
CA HIS A 113 -14.78 29.43 -19.48
C HIS A 113 -14.85 30.97 -19.61
N ALA A 114 -15.48 31.67 -18.67
CA ALA A 114 -15.48 33.14 -18.61
C ALA A 114 -14.31 33.70 -17.77
N GLY A 115 -13.50 32.82 -17.16
CA GLY A 115 -12.36 33.16 -16.34
C GLY A 115 -12.71 33.48 -14.88
N ALA A 116 -13.96 33.27 -14.45
CA ALA A 116 -14.42 33.52 -13.09
C ALA A 116 -14.23 32.28 -12.21
N TYR A 117 -13.78 32.45 -10.96
CA TYR A 117 -13.63 31.35 -10.01
C TYR A 117 -15.00 30.87 -9.52
N THR A 118 -15.35 29.61 -9.79
CA THR A 118 -16.69 29.04 -9.55
C THR A 118 -17.00 28.73 -8.07
N GLY A 119 -16.13 29.14 -7.15
CA GLY A 119 -16.14 28.70 -5.76
C GLY A 119 -15.38 27.39 -5.53
N GLU A 120 -15.22 27.02 -4.27
CA GLU A 120 -14.53 25.81 -3.85
C GLU A 120 -15.45 24.58 -3.96
N ARG A 121 -14.93 23.49 -4.53
CA ARG A 121 -15.64 22.22 -4.70
C ARG A 121 -14.77 21.09 -4.13
N THR A 122 -15.41 20.11 -3.51
CA THR A 122 -14.73 18.99 -2.86
C THR A 122 -14.68 17.77 -3.79
N TYR A 123 -13.55 17.09 -3.80
CA TYR A 123 -13.29 15.89 -4.59
C TYR A 123 -12.67 14.80 -3.71
N LEU A 124 -12.91 13.53 -4.05
CA LEU A 124 -12.34 12.36 -3.38
C LEU A 124 -11.37 11.66 -4.32
N CYS A 125 -10.08 11.75 -4.01
CA CYS A 125 -9.03 11.00 -4.67
C CYS A 125 -8.84 9.66 -3.95
N TYR A 126 -8.90 8.57 -4.70
CA TYR A 126 -8.70 7.22 -4.23
C TYR A 126 -7.37 6.69 -4.78
N LEU A 127 -6.45 6.35 -3.89
CA LEU A 127 -5.14 5.79 -4.22
C LEU A 127 -5.06 4.30 -3.88
N SER A 128 -4.12 3.60 -4.51
CA SER A 128 -3.69 2.25 -4.11
C SER A 128 -3.21 2.20 -2.65
N GLU A 129 -3.14 1.00 -2.07
CA GLU A 129 -2.80 0.79 -0.65
C GLU A 129 -1.40 1.32 -0.25
N ASP A 130 -0.48 1.36 -1.22
CA ASP A 130 0.88 1.91 -1.16
C ASP A 130 0.95 3.43 -1.45
N GLU A 131 -0.19 4.06 -1.71
CA GLU A 131 -0.38 5.49 -1.96
C GLU A 131 0.32 6.05 -3.21
N ARG A 132 0.69 5.19 -4.18
CA ARG A 132 1.48 5.58 -5.36
C ARG A 132 0.70 5.77 -6.66
N ARG A 133 -0.51 5.21 -6.77
CA ARG A 133 -1.30 5.23 -8.01
C ARG A 133 -2.71 5.72 -7.73
N VAL A 134 -3.19 6.64 -8.56
CA VAL A 134 -4.61 7.00 -8.61
C VAL A 134 -5.40 5.82 -9.18
N LEU A 135 -6.49 5.47 -8.49
CA LEU A 135 -7.47 4.45 -8.89
C LEU A 135 -8.74 5.12 -9.43
N LYS A 136 -9.18 6.19 -8.77
CA LYS A 136 -10.40 6.94 -9.11
C LYS A 136 -10.32 8.33 -8.51
N VAL A 137 -10.94 9.31 -9.16
CA VAL A 137 -11.22 10.63 -8.56
C VAL A 137 -12.69 10.97 -8.80
N ASP A 138 -13.44 11.20 -7.73
CA ASP A 138 -14.86 11.55 -7.79
C ASP A 138 -15.09 13.00 -7.32
N ALA A 139 -16.10 13.67 -7.87
CA ALA A 139 -16.65 14.86 -7.25
C ALA A 139 -17.48 14.46 -6.02
N MET A 140 -17.15 15.01 -4.85
CA MET A 140 -17.97 14.82 -3.65
C MET A 140 -19.24 15.64 -3.81
N ARG A 141 -20.38 14.95 -4.00
CA ARG A 141 -21.69 15.62 -3.95
C ARG A 141 -22.00 16.01 -2.50
N PRO A 142 -22.57 17.19 -2.26
CA PRO A 142 -23.23 17.50 -0.99
C PRO A 142 -24.52 16.68 -0.84
#